data_AF-B1ZJC1-F1
#
_entry.id   AF-B1ZJC1-F1
#
_cell.length_a   1.000
_cell.length_b   1.000
_cell.length_c   1.000
_cell.angle_alpha   90.00
_cell.angle_beta   90.00
_cell.angle_gamma   90.00
#
_symmetry.space_group_name_H-M   'P 1'
#
loop_
_entity.id
_entity.type
_entity.pdbx_description
1 polymer ?
#
loop_
_entity_poly.entity_id
_entity_poly.type
_entity_poly.pdbx_seq_one_letter_code
_entity_poly.pdbx_strand_id
1 'polypeptide(L)'
;MDFEGVATAQAFGREIRHARVACWAWQDRAEALERELATARAEAAAHDAGRRAQLRALRTALDAVAPLDPVMRRTGRLYDCGDAERVWEAVYGEAYDDVARREGIAPCRRPMTPGERAEAAEAEVLAEPVRGSRCLWWRRWHWRGQEYRTRAGAERARERAARDARAALS
;
A
#
# COMPACT_ATOMS: atom_id res chain seq x y z
N MET A 1 35.20 -37.28 -48.36
CA MET A 1 34.60 -36.00 -47.91
C MET A 1 33.12 -36.29 -47.74
N ASP A 2 32.59 -36.18 -46.52
CA ASP A 2 31.18 -36.49 -46.23
C ASP A 2 30.30 -35.28 -46.57
N PHE A 3 29.73 -35.30 -47.77
CA PHE A 3 28.94 -34.21 -48.32
C PHE A 3 27.57 -34.08 -47.62
N GLU A 4 27.02 -35.17 -47.09
CA GLU A 4 25.75 -35.15 -46.34
C GLU A 4 25.94 -34.49 -44.98
N GLY A 5 27.04 -34.80 -44.28
CA GLY A 5 27.41 -34.13 -43.03
C GLY A 5 27.63 -32.62 -43.23
N VAL A 6 28.29 -32.21 -44.32
CA VAL A 6 28.51 -30.79 -44.65
C VAL A 6 27.19 -30.07 -44.96
N ALA A 7 26.32 -30.68 -45.77
CA ALA A 7 25.02 -30.09 -46.12
C ALA A 7 24.11 -29.93 -44.88
N THR A 8 24.10 -30.95 -44.01
CA THR A 8 23.34 -30.95 -42.77
C THR A 8 23.83 -29.86 -41.80
N ALA A 9 25.15 -29.74 -41.62
CA ALA A 9 25.74 -28.68 -40.80
C ALA A 9 25.42 -27.27 -41.31
N GLN A 10 25.40 -27.07 -42.63
CA GLN A 10 25.02 -25.80 -43.24
C GLN A 10 23.54 -25.46 -43.02
N ALA A 11 22.64 -26.45 -43.12
CA ALA A 11 21.22 -26.27 -42.85
C ALA A 11 20.97 -25.88 -41.39
N PHE A 12 21.55 -26.60 -40.43
CA PHE A 12 21.45 -26.24 -39.02
C PHE A 12 22.05 -24.86 -38.74
N GLY A 13 23.18 -24.52 -39.37
CA GLY A 13 23.78 -23.19 -39.24
C GLY A 13 22.86 -22.06 -39.73
N ARG A 14 22.07 -22.29 -40.79
CA ARG A 14 21.06 -21.32 -41.26
C ARG A 14 19.91 -21.20 -40.26
N GLU A 15 19.34 -22.32 -39.82
CA GLU A 15 18.23 -22.32 -38.85
C GLU A 15 18.61 -21.63 -37.54
N ILE A 16 19.81 -21.89 -37.00
CA ILE A 16 20.30 -21.22 -35.79
C ILE A 16 20.41 -19.71 -35.99
N ARG A 17 20.86 -19.25 -37.17
CA ARG A 17 20.92 -17.81 -37.48
C ARG A 17 19.52 -17.20 -37.60
N HIS A 18 18.59 -17.88 -38.26
CA HIS A 18 17.20 -17.44 -38.37
C HIS A 18 16.52 -17.36 -37.00
N ALA A 19 16.66 -18.39 -36.17
CA ALA A 19 16.15 -18.42 -34.80
C ALA A 19 16.76 -17.30 -33.94
N ARG A 20 18.07 -17.04 -34.08
CA ARG A 20 18.73 -15.93 -33.39
C ARG A 20 18.11 -14.60 -33.79
N VAL A 21 18.01 -14.31 -35.10
CA VAL A 21 17.43 -13.05 -35.60
C VAL A 21 15.98 -12.87 -35.12
N ALA A 22 15.17 -13.94 -35.16
CA ALA A 22 13.81 -13.89 -34.64
C ALA A 22 13.77 -13.58 -33.14
N CYS A 23 14.67 -14.17 -32.35
CA CYS A 23 14.78 -13.90 -30.92
C CYS A 23 15.09 -12.42 -30.63
N TRP A 24 16.05 -11.81 -31.35
CA TRP A 24 16.34 -10.38 -31.24
C TRP A 24 15.12 -9.51 -31.60
N ALA A 25 14.42 -9.84 -32.70
CA ALA A 25 13.22 -9.10 -33.10
C ALA A 25 12.09 -9.18 -32.05
N TRP A 26 11.93 -10.34 -31.39
CA TRP A 26 10.97 -10.48 -30.28
C TRP A 26 11.39 -9.68 -29.04
N GLN A 27 12.68 -9.64 -28.73
CA GLN A 27 13.20 -8.82 -27.63
C GLN A 27 12.97 -7.33 -27.88
N ASP A 28 13.31 -6.83 -29.07
CA ASP A 28 13.07 -5.44 -29.45
C ASP A 28 11.58 -5.07 -29.37
N ARG A 29 10.69 -5.98 -29.78
CA ARG A 29 9.24 -5.77 -29.70
C ARG A 29 8.75 -5.76 -28.24
N ALA A 30 9.28 -6.63 -27.39
CA ALA A 30 8.94 -6.64 -25.97
C ALA A 30 9.36 -5.33 -25.30
N GLU A 31 10.58 -4.85 -25.54
CA GLU A 31 11.04 -3.57 -25.01
C GLU A 31 10.18 -2.38 -25.48
N ALA A 32 9.75 -2.38 -26.76
CA ALA A 32 8.86 -1.35 -27.27
C ALA A 32 7.51 -1.34 -26.54
N LEU A 33 6.91 -2.51 -26.32
CA LEU A 33 5.66 -2.65 -25.58
C LEU A 33 5.79 -2.25 -24.12
N GLU A 34 6.93 -2.55 -23.47
CA GLU A 34 7.20 -2.11 -22.10
C GLU A 34 7.26 -0.57 -22.00
N ARG A 35 7.89 0.09 -22.99
CA ARG A 35 7.90 1.56 -23.07
C ARG A 35 6.52 2.14 -23.31
N GLU A 36 5.73 1.56 -24.23
CA GLU A 36 4.34 1.97 -24.47
C GLU A 36 3.48 1.83 -23.19
N LEU A 37 3.62 0.70 -22.49
CA LEU A 37 2.91 0.47 -21.22
C LEU A 37 3.34 1.46 -20.14
N ALA A 38 4.63 1.79 -20.05
CA ALA A 38 5.14 2.79 -19.12
C ALA A 38 4.54 4.18 -19.40
N THR A 39 4.46 4.58 -20.68
CA THR A 39 3.80 5.83 -21.09
C THR A 39 2.31 5.81 -20.74
N ALA A 40 1.59 4.74 -21.08
CA ALA A 40 0.16 4.63 -20.77
C ALA A 40 -0.12 4.70 -19.25
N ARG A 41 0.75 4.09 -18.43
CA ARG A 41 0.67 4.20 -16.95
C ARG A 41 0.94 5.63 -16.48
N ALA A 42 1.90 6.33 -17.08
CA ALA A 42 2.19 7.72 -16.75
C ALA A 42 1.02 8.65 -17.11
N GLU A 43 0.41 8.46 -18.28
CA GLU A 43 -0.77 9.21 -18.73
C GLU A 43 -1.98 8.95 -17.83
N ALA A 44 -2.25 7.70 -17.48
CA ALA A 44 -3.31 7.35 -16.53
C ALA A 44 -3.09 8.03 -15.17
N ALA A 45 -1.86 8.01 -14.65
CA ALA A 45 -1.52 8.70 -13.40
C ALA A 45 -1.70 10.22 -13.51
N ALA A 46 -1.35 10.84 -14.64
CA ALA A 46 -1.55 12.26 -14.89
C ALA A 46 -3.05 12.62 -14.95
N HIS A 47 -3.86 11.80 -15.63
CA HIS A 47 -5.32 11.97 -15.68
C HIS A 47 -5.94 11.84 -14.29
N ASP A 48 -5.56 10.84 -13.52
CA ASP A 48 -6.01 10.67 -12.14
C ASP A 48 -5.65 11.86 -11.26
N ALA A 49 -4.42 12.37 -11.37
CA ALA A 49 -3.98 13.56 -10.65
C ALA A 49 -4.82 14.79 -11.03
N GLY A 50 -5.08 14.99 -12.33
CA GLY A 50 -5.92 16.07 -12.84
C GLY A 50 -7.37 15.98 -12.35
N ARG A 51 -7.98 14.79 -12.38
CA ARG A 51 -9.34 14.57 -11.87
C ARG A 51 -9.44 14.81 -10.37
N ARG A 52 -8.46 14.35 -9.59
CA ARG A 52 -8.38 14.65 -8.15
C ARG A 52 -8.27 16.15 -7.89
N ALA A 53 -7.51 16.88 -8.70
CA ALA A 53 -7.41 18.34 -8.58
C ALA A 53 -8.75 19.04 -8.89
N GLN A 54 -9.45 18.62 -9.94
CA GLN A 54 -10.79 19.13 -10.27
C GLN A 54 -11.80 18.88 -9.14
N LEU A 55 -11.83 17.66 -8.58
CA LEU A 55 -12.71 17.33 -7.46
C LEU A 55 -12.41 18.19 -6.23
N ARG A 56 -11.12 18.42 -5.91
CA ARG A 56 -10.74 19.33 -4.82
C ARG A 56 -11.21 20.76 -5.07
N ALA A 57 -11.06 21.27 -6.29
CA ALA A 57 -11.53 22.61 -6.64
C ALA A 57 -13.05 22.74 -6.53
N LEU A 58 -13.80 21.75 -7.02
CA LEU A 58 -15.26 21.70 -6.88
C LEU A 58 -15.69 21.67 -5.42
N ARG A 59 -15.02 20.86 -4.59
CA ARG A 59 -15.24 20.82 -3.15
C ARG A 59 -15.05 22.20 -2.51
N THR A 60 -13.96 22.90 -2.83
CA THR A 60 -13.70 24.26 -2.31
C THR A 60 -14.78 25.25 -2.76
N ALA A 61 -15.21 25.18 -4.02
CA ALA A 61 -16.27 26.04 -4.53
C ALA A 61 -17.62 25.79 -3.82
N LEU A 62 -17.97 24.52 -3.60
CA LEU A 62 -19.17 24.13 -2.87
C LEU A 62 -19.11 24.58 -1.40
N ASP A 63 -17.96 24.44 -0.74
CA ASP A 63 -17.77 24.91 0.64
C ASP A 63 -17.95 26.43 0.76
N ALA A 64 -17.59 27.19 -0.29
CA ALA A 64 -17.76 28.65 -0.31
C ALA A 64 -19.21 29.08 -0.56
N VAL A 65 -19.96 28.38 -1.42
CA VAL A 65 -21.30 28.79 -1.87
C VAL A 65 -22.41 28.15 -1.04
N ALA A 66 -22.21 26.93 -0.55
CA ALA A 66 -23.20 26.16 0.20
C ALA A 66 -22.54 25.40 1.39
N PRO A 67 -21.92 26.12 2.36
CA PRO A 67 -21.20 25.51 3.48
C PRO A 67 -22.06 24.62 4.39
N LEU A 68 -23.38 24.84 4.39
CA LEU A 68 -24.35 24.11 5.21
C LEU A 68 -25.06 22.99 4.44
N ASP A 69 -24.67 22.73 3.18
CA ASP A 69 -25.22 21.62 2.43
C ASP A 69 -24.93 20.29 3.17
N PRO A 70 -25.92 19.41 3.34
CA PRO A 70 -25.72 18.12 4.00
C PRO A 70 -24.57 17.29 3.43
N VAL A 71 -24.27 17.41 2.12
CA VAL A 71 -23.18 16.69 1.46
C VAL A 71 -21.79 17.17 1.93
N MET A 72 -21.69 18.42 2.36
CA MET A 72 -20.46 19.04 2.86
C MET A 72 -20.28 18.90 4.37
N ARG A 73 -21.28 18.37 5.08
CA ARG A 73 -21.23 18.12 6.52
C ARG A 73 -20.08 17.20 6.89
N ARG A 74 -19.31 17.59 7.90
CA ARG A 74 -18.22 16.77 8.47
C ARG A 74 -18.80 15.59 9.26
N THR A 75 -18.20 14.41 9.12
CA THR A 75 -18.63 13.19 9.81
C THR A 75 -18.06 13.07 11.23
N GLY A 76 -17.04 13.87 11.56
CA GLY A 76 -16.29 13.78 12.81
C GLY A 76 -15.09 12.82 12.74
N ARG A 77 -14.89 12.15 11.60
CA ARG A 77 -13.69 11.35 11.31
C ARG A 77 -12.64 12.23 10.62
N LEU A 78 -11.36 11.87 10.79
CA LEU A 78 -10.27 12.51 10.03
C LEU A 78 -9.39 11.47 9.35
N TYR A 79 -8.84 11.83 8.20
CA TYR A 79 -7.80 11.08 7.52
C TYR A 79 -6.46 11.20 8.28
N ASP A 80 -5.47 10.40 7.89
CA ASP A 80 -4.12 10.44 8.46
C ASP A 80 -3.41 11.78 8.18
N CYS A 81 -3.75 12.45 7.08
CA CYS A 81 -3.26 13.80 6.76
C CYS A 81 -3.89 14.91 7.64
N GLY A 82 -4.85 14.58 8.50
CA GLY A 82 -5.56 15.54 9.36
C GLY A 82 -6.80 16.15 8.73
N ASP A 83 -7.05 15.91 7.44
CA ASP A 83 -8.26 16.38 6.77
C ASP A 83 -9.52 15.72 7.37
N ALA A 84 -10.56 16.52 7.62
CA ALA A 84 -11.84 16.00 8.09
C ALA A 84 -12.61 15.33 6.95
N GLU A 85 -13.15 14.15 7.22
CA GLU A 85 -14.08 13.48 6.30
C GLU A 85 -15.43 14.20 6.29
N ARG A 86 -16.00 14.33 5.10
CA ARG A 86 -17.35 14.84 4.84
C ARG A 86 -18.22 13.74 4.25
N VAL A 87 -19.54 13.96 4.31
CA VAL A 87 -20.54 13.02 3.76
C VAL A 87 -20.27 12.70 2.29
N TRP A 88 -19.89 13.67 1.47
CA TRP A 88 -19.47 13.46 0.08
C TRP A 88 -18.42 12.34 -0.05
N GLU A 89 -17.38 12.39 0.79
CA GLU A 89 -16.23 11.48 0.68
C GLU A 89 -16.57 10.08 1.24
N ALA A 90 -17.49 9.99 2.20
CA ALA A 90 -17.95 8.71 2.75
C ALA A 90 -18.65 7.83 1.70
N VAL A 91 -19.42 8.45 0.77
CA VAL A 91 -20.13 7.75 -0.32
C VAL A 91 -19.17 6.98 -1.23
N TYR A 92 -17.98 7.53 -1.48
CA TYR A 92 -16.95 6.85 -2.28
C TYR A 92 -16.53 5.52 -1.64
N GLY A 93 -16.31 5.52 -0.31
CA GLY A 93 -15.81 4.34 0.39
C GLY A 93 -16.80 3.16 0.33
N GLU A 94 -18.10 3.42 0.44
CA GLU A 94 -19.13 2.38 0.34
C GLU A 94 -19.14 1.72 -1.04
N ALA A 95 -19.19 2.52 -2.10
CA ALA A 95 -19.15 2.01 -3.48
C ALA A 95 -17.85 1.24 -3.78
N TYR A 96 -16.71 1.71 -3.26
CA TYR A 96 -15.43 1.01 -3.41
C TYR A 96 -15.45 -0.34 -2.70
N ASP A 97 -15.92 -0.40 -1.45
CA ASP A 97 -15.91 -1.62 -0.64
C ASP A 97 -16.84 -2.70 -1.18
N ASP A 98 -17.93 -2.33 -1.84
CA ASP A 98 -18.81 -3.28 -2.55
C ASP A 98 -18.08 -4.00 -3.67
N VAL A 99 -17.35 -3.26 -4.50
CA VAL A 99 -16.51 -3.85 -5.55
C VAL A 99 -15.35 -4.62 -4.92
N ALA A 100 -14.73 -4.07 -3.88
CA ALA A 100 -13.58 -4.71 -3.24
C ALA A 100 -13.90 -6.11 -2.71
N ARG A 101 -15.07 -6.26 -2.08
CA ARG A 101 -15.57 -7.56 -1.61
C ARG A 101 -15.81 -8.54 -2.75
N ARG A 102 -16.37 -8.07 -3.88
CA ARG A 102 -16.66 -8.93 -5.03
C ARG A 102 -15.39 -9.42 -5.73
N GLU A 103 -14.41 -8.54 -5.87
CA GLU A 103 -13.16 -8.82 -6.59
C GLU A 103 -12.05 -9.37 -5.67
N GLY A 104 -12.29 -9.47 -4.35
CA GLY A 104 -11.30 -9.95 -3.38
C GLY A 104 -10.10 -9.03 -3.18
N ILE A 105 -10.27 -7.72 -3.39
CA ILE A 105 -9.21 -6.72 -3.14
C ILE A 105 -9.38 -6.06 -1.76
N ALA A 106 -8.32 -5.39 -1.30
CA ALA A 106 -8.33 -4.71 -0.01
C ALA A 106 -9.41 -3.62 0.04
N PRO A 107 -10.13 -3.44 1.16
CA PRO A 107 -11.12 -2.38 1.31
C PRO A 107 -10.47 -1.00 1.33
N CYS A 108 -11.30 0.03 1.13
CA CYS A 108 -10.89 1.42 1.19
C CYS A 108 -10.34 1.75 2.57
N ARG A 109 -9.24 2.52 2.62
CA ARG A 109 -8.72 3.06 3.87
C ARG A 109 -9.73 4.06 4.43
N ARG A 110 -10.35 3.72 5.57
CA ARG A 110 -11.36 4.57 6.22
C ARG A 110 -10.69 5.61 7.14
N PRO A 111 -11.17 6.86 7.16
CA PRO A 111 -10.80 7.81 8.18
C PRO A 111 -11.35 7.35 9.53
N MET A 112 -10.67 7.73 10.61
CA MET A 112 -11.00 7.28 11.96
C MET A 112 -11.45 8.46 12.81
N THR A 113 -12.38 8.21 13.72
CA THR A 113 -12.65 9.10 14.86
C THR A 113 -11.42 9.15 15.79
N PRO A 114 -11.31 10.17 16.65
CA PRO A 114 -10.24 10.21 17.65
C PRO A 114 -10.20 8.98 18.55
N GLY A 115 -11.37 8.47 18.98
CA GLY A 115 -11.48 7.25 19.79
C GLY A 115 -10.98 6.00 19.07
N GLU A 116 -11.42 5.78 17.83
CA GLU A 116 -10.95 4.66 16.99
C GLU A 116 -9.43 4.74 16.77
N ARG A 117 -8.88 5.96 16.62
CA ARG A 117 -7.44 6.19 16.48
C ARG A 117 -6.66 5.84 17.75
N ALA A 118 -7.19 6.26 18.90
CA ALA A 118 -6.59 5.96 20.20
C ALA A 118 -6.57 4.44 20.46
N GLU A 119 -7.64 3.73 20.09
CA GLU A 119 -7.74 2.27 20.16
C GLU A 119 -6.78 1.56 19.20
N ALA A 120 -6.67 2.04 17.96
CA ALA A 120 -5.73 1.50 16.99
C ALA A 120 -4.28 1.67 17.44
N ALA A 121 -3.93 2.84 18.00
CA ALA A 121 -2.59 3.09 18.54
C ALA A 121 -2.26 2.20 19.74
N GLU A 122 -3.23 1.98 20.64
CA GLU A 122 -3.09 1.03 21.75
C GLU A 122 -2.85 -0.39 21.23
N ALA A 123 -3.66 -0.85 20.28
CA ALA A 123 -3.56 -2.17 19.68
C ALA A 123 -2.22 -2.39 18.97
N GLU A 124 -1.71 -1.37 18.27
CA GLU A 124 -0.40 -1.42 17.60
C GLU A 124 0.73 -1.68 18.61
N VAL A 125 0.74 -0.95 19.73
CA VAL A 125 1.74 -1.14 20.79
C VAL A 125 1.62 -2.53 21.44
N LEU A 126 0.39 -3.01 21.66
CA LEU A 126 0.14 -4.34 22.24
C LEU A 126 0.53 -5.49 21.29
N ALA A 127 0.42 -5.28 19.97
CA ALA A 127 0.83 -6.25 18.96
C ALA A 127 2.36 -6.41 18.89
N GLU A 128 3.13 -5.43 19.37
CA GLU A 128 4.59 -5.50 19.36
C GLU A 128 5.10 -6.71 20.18
N PRO A 129 5.97 -7.55 19.60
CA PRO A 129 6.44 -8.75 20.27
C PRO A 129 7.46 -8.44 21.36
N VAL A 130 7.26 -9.01 22.55
CA VAL A 130 8.29 -9.08 23.58
C VAL A 130 9.22 -10.27 23.27
N ARG A 131 10.51 -10.01 23.07
CA ARG A 131 11.49 -11.03 22.68
C ARG A 131 12.24 -11.56 23.91
N GLY A 132 12.34 -12.87 24.06
CA GLY A 132 13.17 -13.50 25.07
C GLY A 132 14.52 -13.91 24.51
N SER A 133 15.61 -13.57 25.21
CA SER A 133 16.94 -14.11 24.92
C SER A 133 17.46 -14.90 26.13
N ARG A 134 18.23 -15.95 25.86
CA ARG A 134 18.90 -16.75 26.89
C ARG A 134 20.39 -16.42 26.88
N CYS A 135 20.94 -16.12 28.05
CA CYS A 135 22.38 -15.98 28.23
C CYS A 135 22.82 -16.93 29.35
N LEU A 136 23.62 -17.94 28.98
CA LEU A 136 24.08 -19.01 29.86
C LEU A 136 22.91 -19.66 30.64
N TRP A 137 22.76 -19.32 31.92
CA TRP A 137 21.76 -19.88 32.84
C TRP A 137 20.58 -18.94 33.18
N TRP A 138 20.54 -17.71 32.66
CA TRP A 138 19.41 -16.79 32.88
C TRP A 138 18.71 -16.39 31.56
N ARG A 139 17.46 -15.97 31.67
CA ARG A 139 16.68 -15.39 30.57
C ARG A 139 16.56 -13.88 30.77
N ARG A 140 16.66 -13.13 29.67
CA ARG A 140 16.38 -11.70 29.58
C ARG A 140 15.26 -11.47 28.59
N TRP A 141 14.47 -10.44 28.83
CA TRP A 141 13.34 -10.06 27.97
C TRP A 141 13.60 -8.68 27.41
N HIS A 142 13.30 -8.50 26.13
CA HIS A 142 13.63 -7.29 25.37
C HIS A 142 12.37 -6.75 24.71
N TRP A 143 12.14 -5.46 24.88
CA TRP A 143 11.04 -4.75 24.23
C TRP A 143 11.47 -3.29 23.99
N ARG A 144 11.32 -2.82 22.74
CA ARG A 144 11.79 -1.50 22.25
C ARG A 144 13.21 -1.13 22.70
N GLY A 145 14.15 -2.07 22.58
CA GLY A 145 15.56 -1.85 22.93
C GLY A 145 15.86 -1.80 24.44
N GLN A 146 14.87 -1.96 25.32
CA GLN A 146 15.06 -2.05 26.76
C GLN A 146 15.11 -3.51 27.24
N GLU A 147 16.01 -3.79 28.18
CA GLU A 147 16.18 -5.10 28.80
C GLU A 147 15.42 -5.20 30.13
N TYR A 148 14.69 -6.29 30.30
CA TYR A 148 13.90 -6.62 31.48
C TYR A 148 14.33 -7.97 32.08
N ARG A 149 14.32 -8.05 33.41
CA ARG A 149 14.66 -9.28 34.14
C ARG A 149 13.59 -10.36 34.02
N THR A 150 12.32 -9.98 33.82
CA THR A 150 11.17 -10.90 33.77
C THR A 150 10.24 -10.57 32.60
N ARG A 151 9.53 -11.58 32.09
CA ARG A 151 8.54 -11.43 31.01
C ARG A 151 7.43 -10.46 31.41
N ALA A 152 6.87 -10.66 32.61
CA ALA A 152 5.85 -9.80 33.18
C ALA A 152 6.32 -8.36 33.40
N GLY A 153 7.63 -8.12 33.54
CA GLY A 153 8.20 -6.77 33.56
C GLY A 153 8.08 -6.09 32.20
N ALA A 154 8.47 -6.79 31.13
CA ALA A 154 8.38 -6.29 29.76
C ALA A 154 6.92 -6.14 29.28
N GLU A 155 6.03 -7.07 29.63
CA GLU A 155 4.60 -7.00 29.30
C GLU A 155 3.92 -5.81 29.98
N ARG A 156 4.19 -5.55 31.27
CA ARG A 156 3.66 -4.37 31.97
C ARG A 156 4.20 -3.05 31.41
N ALA A 157 5.45 -3.03 30.94
CA ALA A 157 6.01 -1.86 30.27
C ALA A 157 5.30 -1.59 28.94
N ARG A 158 5.02 -2.65 28.16
CA ARG A 158 4.23 -2.57 26.92
C ARG A 158 2.80 -2.10 27.18
N GLU A 159 2.11 -2.66 28.18
CA GLU A 159 0.76 -2.24 28.57
C GLU A 159 0.70 -0.79 29.06
N ARG A 160 1.74 -0.32 29.77
CA ARG A 160 1.84 1.09 30.16
C ARG A 160 2.00 1.97 28.93
N ALA A 161 2.93 1.63 28.04
CA ALA A 161 3.14 2.39 26.81
C ALA A 161 1.92 2.37 25.87
N ALA A 162 1.16 1.28 25.84
CA ALA A 162 -0.09 1.19 25.08
C ALA A 162 -1.14 2.18 25.63
N ARG A 163 -1.28 2.25 26.95
CA ARG A 163 -2.14 3.25 27.61
C ARG A 163 -1.66 4.68 27.38
N ASP A 164 -0.36 4.92 27.44
CA ASP A 164 0.23 6.23 27.17
C ASP A 164 -0.01 6.65 25.71
N ALA A 165 0.08 5.71 24.75
CA ALA A 165 -0.22 5.94 23.34
C ALA A 165 -1.70 6.28 23.10
N ARG A 166 -2.63 5.56 23.77
CA ARG A 166 -4.06 5.89 23.76
C ARG A 166 -4.33 7.28 24.32
N ALA A 167 -3.73 7.60 25.47
CA ALA A 167 -3.92 8.86 26.17
C ALA A 167 -3.36 10.06 25.38
N ALA A 168 -2.32 9.88 24.56
CA ALA A 168 -1.78 10.93 23.71
C ALA A 168 -2.73 11.35 22.57
N LEU A 169 -3.72 10.52 22.23
CA LEU A 169 -4.65 10.71 21.12
C LEU A 169 -6.11 10.93 21.56
N SER A 170 -6.38 10.82 22.86
CA SER A 170 -7.70 11.06 23.47
C SER A 170 -7.82 12.52 23.90
#